data_AF-A0A3N5GCF2-F1
#
_entry.id   AF-A0A3N5GCF2-F1
#
_cell.length_a   1.000
_cell.length_b   1.000
_cell.length_c   1.000
_cell.angle_alpha   90.00
_cell.angle_beta   90.00
_cell.angle_gamma   90.00
#
_symmetry.space_group_name_H-M   'P 1'
#
loop_
_entity.id
_entity.type
_entity.pdbx_description
1 polymer ?
#
loop_
_entity_poly.entity_id
_entity_poly.type
_entity_poly.pdbx_seq_one_letter_code
_entity_poly.pdbx_strand_id
1 'polypeptide(L)' 'EGHVVTVEPGLYYPGLGAVRIEDMVLVTKDGCRNLTNSPKTFELD' A
#
# COMPACT_ATOMS: atom_id res chain seq x y z
N GLU A 1 -11.80 9.74 12.94
CA GLU A 1 -12.02 8.28 12.98
C GLU A 1 -13.08 7.92 11.94
N GLY A 2 -12.93 6.81 11.23
CA GLY A 2 -13.90 6.35 10.23
C GLY A 2 -13.54 6.65 8.76
N HIS A 3 -12.43 7.34 8.50
CA HIS A 3 -11.94 7.54 7.13
C HIS A 3 -11.24 6.29 6.63
N VAL A 4 -11.46 5.95 5.36
CA VAL A 4 -10.70 4.93 4.64
C VAL A 4 -9.82 5.66 3.63
N VAL A 5 -8.52 5.41 3.70
CA VAL A 5 -7.52 6.05 2.82
C VAL A 5 -6.58 5.00 2.24
N THR A 6 -5.98 5.30 1.09
CA THR A 6 -4.89 4.50 0.52
C THR A 6 -3.54 4.95 1.09
N VAL A 7 -2.65 3.98 1.30
CA VAL A 7 -1.24 4.19 1.58
C VAL A 7 -0.47 3.51 0.45
N GLU A 8 0.02 4.31 -0.50
CA GLU A 8 0.42 3.80 -1.82
C GLU A 8 1.78 4.33 -2.33
N PRO A 9 2.90 4.09 -1.60
CA PRO A 9 4.22 4.51 -2.06
C PRO A 9 4.60 3.83 -3.39
N GLY A 10 5.18 4.62 -4.31
CA GLY A 10 5.65 4.14 -5.60
C GLY A 10 7.01 4.70 -6.00
N LEU A 11 7.80 3.86 -6.67
CA LEU A 11 9.08 4.20 -7.29
C LEU A 11 8.96 4.04 -8.81
N TYR A 12 9.41 5.05 -9.55
CA TYR A 12 9.25 5.13 -11.00
C TYR A 12 10.58 5.48 -11.65
N TYR A 13 11.09 4.59 -12.50
CA TYR A 13 12.37 4.74 -13.18
C TYR A 13 12.16 4.73 -14.71
N PRO A 14 12.31 5.88 -15.38
CA PRO A 14 12.15 5.97 -16.83
C PRO A 14 13.02 4.94 -17.56
N GLY A 15 12.41 4.18 -18.47
CA GLY A 15 13.10 3.17 -19.29
C GLY A 15 13.39 1.83 -18.60
N LEU A 16 13.15 1.70 -17.29
CA LEU A 16 13.36 0.45 -16.54
C LEU A 16 12.03 -0.15 -16.05
N GLY A 17 11.13 0.69 -15.53
CA GLY A 17 9.84 0.25 -14.99
C GLY A 17 9.45 1.01 -13.72
N ALA A 18 8.44 0.49 -13.03
CA ALA A 18 7.92 1.07 -11.80
C ALA A 18 7.36 0.00 -10.87
N VAL A 19 7.33 0.30 -9.58
CA VAL A 19 6.66 -0.51 -8.56
C VAL A 19 5.85 0.40 -7.65
N ARG A 20 4.63 -0.01 -7.30
CA ARG A 20 3.79 0.62 -6.28
C ARG A 20 3.21 -0.47 -5.41
N ILE A 21 3.30 -0.27 -4.10
CA ILE A 21 2.64 -1.12 -3.11
C ILE A 21 1.51 -0.29 -2.53
N GLU A 22 0.31 -0.86 -2.45
CA GLU A 22 -0.89 -0.14 -2.02
C GLU A 22 -1.65 -0.96 -0.97
N ASP A 23 -1.98 -0.30 0.13
CA ASP A 23 -2.88 -0.82 1.17
C ASP A 23 -4.02 0.19 1.43
N MET A 24 -5.23 -0.33 1.68
CA MET A 24 -6.33 0.48 2.22
C MET A 24 -6.32 0.39 3.75
N VAL A 25 -6.40 1.53 4.43
CA VAL A 25 -6.42 1.59 5.89
C VAL A 25 -7.62 2.35 6.42
N LEU A 26 -8.23 1.83 7.48
CA LEU A 26 -9.24 2.54 8.28
C LEU A 26 -8.53 3.35 9.36
N VAL A 27 -8.71 4.67 9.38
CA VAL A 27 -8.18 5.54 10.44
C VAL A 27 -9.04 5.41 11.69
N THR A 28 -8.42 4.93 12.77
CA THR A 28 -9.04 4.81 14.10
C THR A 28 -8.61 5.99 14.97
N LYS A 29 -9.16 6.08 16.19
CA LYS A 29 -8.75 7.14 17.14
C LYS A 29 -7.24 7.11 17.47
N ASP A 30 -6.67 5.91 17.59
CA ASP A 30 -5.31 5.71 18.14
C ASP A 30 -4.31 5.17 17.07
N GLY A 31 -4.70 5.14 15.79
CA GLY A 31 -3.86 4.65 14.71
C GLY A 31 -4.64 4.29 13.45
N CYS A 32 -4.32 3.14 12.85
CA CYS A 32 -5.05 2.62 11.69
C CYS A 32 -5.16 1.09 11.71
N ARG A 33 -6.18 0.57 11.04
CA ARG A 33 -6.33 -0.87 10.74
C ARG A 33 -6.11 -1.09 9.25
N ASN A 34 -5.13 -1.93 8.90
CA ASN A 34 -4.92 -2.36 7.54
C ASN A 34 -6.05 -3.31 7.10
N LEU A 35 -6.65 -3.04 5.94
CA LEU A 35 -7.73 -3.81 5.35
C LEU A 35 -7.24 -4.72 4.21
N THR A 36 -5.99 -4.54 3.76
CA THR A 36 -5.39 -5.26 2.64
C THR A 36 -4.43 -6.34 3.14
N ASN A 37 -4.70 -7.60 2.79
CA ASN A 37 -3.90 -8.76 3.19
C ASN A 37 -3.04 -9.35 2.06
N SER A 38 -3.02 -8.73 0.88
CA SER A 38 -2.16 -9.19 -0.23
C SER A 38 -0.70 -9.25 0.24
N PRO A 39 0.08 -10.29 -0.13
CA PRO A 39 1.51 -10.31 0.13
C PRO A 39 2.19 -9.14 -0.57
N LYS A 40 3.24 -8.60 0.05
CA LYS A 40 4.09 -7.53 -0.48
C LYS A 40 5.50 -8.02 -0.81
N THR A 41 5.73 -9.33 -0.72
CA THR A 41 6.98 -9.96 -1.12
C THR A 41 7.04 -9.98 -2.63
N PHE A 42 8.14 -9.52 -3.19
CA PHE A 42 8.39 -9.63 -4.62
C PHE A 42 8.84 -11.07 -4.92
N GLU A 43 8.10 -11.76 -5.79
CA GLU A 43 8.38 -13.11 -6.23
C GLU A 43 8.52 -13.11 -7.76
N LEU A 44 9.59 -13.73 -8.25
CA LEU A 44 9.85 -13.99 -9.66
C LEU A 44 10.00 -15.51 -9.79
N ASP A 45 8.90 -16.18 -10.12
CA ASP A 45 8.95 -17.58 -10.56
C ASP A 45 9.59 -17.69 -11.95
#